data_AF-A0A9W7GF05-F1
#
_entry.id   AF-A0A9W7GF05-F1
#
_cell.length_a   1.000
_cell.length_b   1.000
_cell.length_c   1.000
_cell.angle_alpha   90.00
_cell.angle_beta   90.00
_cell.angle_gamma   90.00
#
_symmetry.space_group_name_H-M   'P 1'
#
loop_
_entity.id
_entity.type
_entity.pdbx_description
1 polymer ?
#
loop_
_entity_poly.entity_id
_entity_poly.type
_entity_poly.pdbx_seq_one_letter_code
_entity_poly.pdbx_strand_id
1 'polypeptide(L)'
;MPLLVYLNTGEVPLGGQVAVSGTALLAAAGSTVLLNYCVTPYVHSITKSGDSFSAVTANLFGMRTTTPFMLDQVVTPKDAKLSRPFCNFVANGVPMYIHGELFDDKAILKKLLLRPLTKSEQEGRSEGG
;
A
#
# COMPACT_ATOMS: atom_id res chain seq x y z
N MET A 1 14.12 1.79 24.81
CA MET A 1 15.25 2.44 25.52
C MET A 1 14.76 3.16 26.78
N PRO A 2 14.34 2.43 27.84
CA PRO A 2 13.92 3.07 29.10
C PRO A 2 15.08 3.28 30.09
N LEU A 3 16.24 2.64 29.86
CA LEU A 3 17.38 2.66 30.78
C LEU A 3 18.14 4.00 30.81
N LEU A 4 18.08 4.77 29.71
CA LEU A 4 18.78 6.05 29.55
C LEU A 4 18.08 7.21 30.29
N VAL A 5 16.78 7.07 30.59
CA VAL A 5 16.00 8.06 31.36
C VAL A 5 16.29 7.95 32.86
N TYR A 6 16.62 6.75 33.35
CA TYR A 6 16.93 6.52 34.76
C TYR A 6 18.32 7.04 35.16
N LEU A 7 19.25 7.14 34.22
CA LEU A 7 20.65 7.50 34.48
C LEU A 7 20.98 8.98 34.23
N ASN A 8 20.02 9.80 33.75
CA ASN A 8 20.27 11.22 33.51
C ASN A 8 19.68 12.07 34.63
N THR A 9 20.51 12.38 35.62
CA THR A 9 20.29 13.40 36.66
C THR A 9 20.36 14.81 36.07
N GLY A 10 19.48 15.11 35.12
CA GLY A 10 19.23 16.45 34.60
C GLY A 10 17.75 16.78 34.79
N GLU A 11 17.45 17.85 35.53
CA GLU A 11 16.13 18.25 36.04
C GLU A 11 15.12 18.58 34.92
N VAL A 12 14.62 17.57 34.22
CA VAL A 12 13.38 17.72 33.45
C VAL A 12 12.21 17.37 34.36
N PRO A 13 11.26 18.30 34.62
CA PRO A 13 10.11 18.02 35.46
C PRO A 13 9.35 16.79 34.94
N LEU A 14 8.86 15.94 35.84
CA LEU A 14 8.22 14.66 35.53
C LEU A 14 7.13 14.79 34.45
N GLY A 15 6.37 15.89 34.48
CA GLY A 15 5.37 16.22 33.47
C GLY A 15 5.95 16.41 32.05
N GLY A 16 7.14 16.99 31.93
CA GLY A 16 7.86 17.12 30.66
C GLY A 16 8.33 15.77 30.12
N GLN A 17 8.81 14.87 30.98
CA GLN A 17 9.21 13.52 30.56
C GLN A 17 8.00 12.70 30.06
N VAL A 18 6.87 12.78 30.77
CA VAL A 18 5.62 12.12 30.35
C VAL A 18 5.12 12.72 29.03
N ALA A 19 5.12 14.05 28.89
CA ALA A 19 4.69 14.71 27.65
C ALA A 19 5.55 14.32 26.43
N VAL A 20 6.87 14.28 26.58
CA VAL A 20 7.79 13.87 25.51
C VAL A 20 7.61 12.39 25.18
N SER A 21 7.50 11.52 26.19
CA SER A 21 7.30 10.08 25.97
C SER A 21 5.95 9.79 25.28
N GLY A 22 4.87 10.47 25.68
CA GLY A 22 3.55 10.34 25.05
C GLY A 22 3.54 10.83 23.61
N THR A 23 4.18 11.97 23.32
CA THR A 23 4.30 12.49 21.96
C THR A 23 5.12 11.54 21.09
N ALA A 24 6.22 10.99 21.61
CA ALA A 24 7.04 10.03 20.87
C ALA A 24 6.27 8.73 20.54
N LEU A 25 5.48 8.21 21.48
CA LEU A 25 4.64 7.03 21.25
C LEU A 25 3.53 7.31 20.23
N LEU A 26 2.86 8.46 20.33
CA LEU A 26 1.81 8.86 19.40
C LEU A 26 2.38 9.06 17.98
N ALA A 27 3.53 9.72 17.87
CA ALA A 27 4.21 9.90 16.59
C ALA A 27 4.63 8.55 15.99
N ALA A 28 5.27 7.67 16.78
CA ALA A 28 5.69 6.36 16.32
C ALA A 28 4.50 5.49 15.86
N ALA A 29 3.47 5.34 16.70
CA ALA A 29 2.30 4.54 16.38
C ALA A 29 1.49 5.14 15.23
N GLY A 30 1.32 6.46 15.22
CA GLY A 30 0.61 7.18 14.16
C GLY A 30 1.29 7.04 12.80
N SER A 31 2.61 7.17 12.74
CA SER A 31 3.38 6.95 11.51
C SER A 31 3.27 5.52 11.01
N THR A 32 3.30 4.51 11.89
CA THR A 32 3.11 3.10 11.49
C THR A 32 1.72 2.86 10.88
N VAL A 33 0.67 3.41 11.49
CA VAL A 33 -0.71 3.28 10.97
C VAL A 33 -0.86 3.99 9.62
N LEU A 34 -0.29 5.18 9.48
CA LEU A 34 -0.34 5.94 8.23
C LEU A 34 0.40 5.21 7.11
N LEU A 35 1.59 4.68 7.38
CA LEU A 35 2.34 3.87 6.42
C LEU A 35 1.57 2.61 6.03
N ASN A 36 0.96 1.93 6.99
CA ASN A 36 0.11 0.79 6.70
C ASN A 36 -1.03 1.18 5.75
N TYR A 37 -1.72 2.29 6.01
CA TYR A 37 -2.79 2.78 5.13
C TYR A 37 -2.29 3.08 3.70
N CYS A 38 -1.07 3.60 3.55
CA CYS A 38 -0.45 3.90 2.27
C CYS A 38 0.04 2.65 1.50
N VAL A 39 0.48 1.59 2.19
CA VAL A 39 1.10 0.40 1.56
C VAL A 39 0.14 -0.78 1.40
N THR A 40 -0.95 -0.84 2.18
CA THR A 40 -1.99 -1.88 2.07
C THR A 40 -2.52 -2.13 0.63
N PRO A 41 -2.72 -1.12 -0.25
CA PRO A 41 -3.25 -1.39 -1.59
C PRO A 41 -2.25 -2.09 -2.52
N TYR A 42 -1.00 -2.32 -2.12
CA TYR A 42 0.01 -2.91 -2.99
C TYR A 42 -0.30 -4.37 -3.34
N VAL A 43 -0.46 -4.63 -4.65
CA VAL A 43 -0.66 -5.96 -5.21
C VAL A 43 0.70 -6.54 -5.58
N HIS A 44 1.03 -7.67 -4.98
CA HIS A 44 2.30 -8.36 -5.18
C HIS A 44 2.28 -9.27 -6.43
N SER A 45 1.16 -9.92 -6.69
CA SER A 45 0.99 -10.78 -7.85
C SER A 45 -0.49 -10.83 -8.24
N ILE A 46 -0.75 -10.90 -9.54
CA ILE A 46 -2.08 -11.20 -10.08
C ILE A 46 -1.98 -12.47 -10.90
N THR A 47 -2.73 -13.49 -10.49
CA THR A 47 -2.86 -14.73 -11.24
C THR A 47 -4.20 -14.74 -11.97
N LYS A 48 -4.17 -15.09 -13.26
CA LYS A 48 -5.37 -15.31 -14.07
C LYS A 48 -5.73 -16.79 -14.04
N SER A 49 -6.97 -17.10 -13.70
CA SER A 49 -7.54 -18.45 -13.79
C SER A 49 -8.83 -18.38 -14.61
N GLY A 50 -8.73 -18.67 -15.91
CA GLY A 50 -9.84 -18.48 -16.86
C GLY A 50 -10.26 -17.00 -16.97
N ASP A 51 -11.52 -16.71 -16.69
CA ASP A 51 -12.08 -15.34 -16.67
C ASP A 51 -11.94 -14.64 -15.31
N SER A 52 -11.51 -15.38 -14.28
CA SER A 52 -11.28 -14.86 -12.93
C SER A 52 -9.85 -14.38 -12.72
N PHE A 53 -9.70 -13.27 -12.01
CA PHE A 53 -8.41 -12.73 -11.58
C PHE A 53 -8.30 -12.84 -10.06
N SER A 54 -7.13 -13.20 -9.57
CA SER A 54 -6.83 -13.22 -8.14
C SER A 54 -5.63 -12.33 -7.87
N ALA A 55 -5.86 -11.23 -7.15
CA ALA A 55 -4.80 -10.35 -6.68
C ALA A 55 -4.37 -10.76 -5.28
N VAL A 56 -3.05 -10.88 -5.08
CA VAL A 56 -2.45 -11.12 -3.77
C VAL A 56 -1.95 -9.79 -3.22
N THR A 57 -2.54 -9.32 -2.13
CA THR A 57 -2.04 -8.18 -1.36
C THR A 57 -1.42 -8.67 -0.06
N ALA A 58 -0.61 -7.84 0.60
CA ALA A 58 -0.05 -8.14 1.91
C ALA A 58 -0.29 -6.96 2.86
N ASN A 59 -0.65 -7.25 4.11
CA ASN A 59 -0.75 -6.22 5.14
C ASN A 59 0.63 -5.94 5.80
N LEU A 60 0.68 -4.98 6.73
CA LEU A 60 1.92 -4.63 7.46
C LEU A 60 2.57 -5.82 8.19
N PHE A 61 1.79 -6.82 8.59
CA PHE A 61 2.29 -8.04 9.24
C PHE A 61 2.74 -9.11 8.24
N GLY A 62 2.74 -8.81 6.94
CA GLY A 62 3.07 -9.75 5.88
C GLY A 62 2.00 -10.82 5.63
N MET A 63 0.80 -10.68 6.25
CA MET A 63 -0.30 -11.60 5.97
C MET A 63 -0.82 -11.34 4.57
N ARG A 64 -0.79 -12.38 3.74
CA ARG A 64 -1.23 -12.33 2.35
C ARG A 64 -2.73 -12.55 2.28
N THR A 65 -3.43 -11.66 1.59
CA THR A 65 -4.85 -11.78 1.29
C THR A 65 -5.01 -11.94 -0.21
N THR A 66 -5.67 -13.02 -0.61
CA THR A 66 -6.01 -13.26 -2.01
C THR A 66 -7.44 -12.80 -2.25
N THR A 67 -7.60 -11.80 -3.11
CA THR A 67 -8.90 -11.25 -3.48
C THR A 67 -9.24 -11.68 -4.91
N PRO A 68 -10.23 -12.57 -5.10
CA PRO A 68 -10.74 -12.90 -6.42
C PRO A 68 -11.64 -11.77 -6.93
N PHE A 69 -11.53 -11.43 -8.21
CA PHE A 69 -12.38 -10.44 -8.88
C PHE A 69 -12.49 -10.72 -10.38
N MET A 70 -13.50 -10.11 -11.00
CA MET A 70 -13.72 -10.14 -12.46
C MET A 70 -13.36 -8.79 -13.06
N LEU A 71 -12.95 -8.75 -14.33
CA LEU A 71 -12.61 -7.50 -15.03
C LEU A 71 -13.79 -6.51 -15.06
N ASP A 72 -15.02 -7.00 -15.16
CA ASP A 72 -16.23 -6.16 -15.22
C ASP A 72 -16.54 -5.47 -13.88
N GLN A 73 -15.92 -5.91 -12.79
CA GLN A 73 -16.08 -5.35 -11.45
C GLN A 73 -14.97 -4.34 -11.10
N VAL A 74 -14.06 -4.08 -12.03
CA VAL A 74 -12.96 -3.12 -11.85
C VAL A 74 -13.48 -1.72 -12.12
N VAL A 75 -13.31 -0.83 -11.14
CA VAL A 75 -13.71 0.57 -11.24
C VAL A 75 -12.52 1.49 -10.97
N THR A 76 -12.58 2.71 -11.48
CA THR A 76 -11.53 3.68 -11.15
C THR A 76 -11.68 4.17 -9.71
N PRO A 77 -10.58 4.60 -9.05
CA PRO A 77 -10.65 5.13 -7.69
C PRO A 77 -11.57 6.36 -7.56
N LYS A 78 -11.71 7.13 -8.66
CA LYS A 78 -12.62 8.29 -8.74
C LYS A 78 -14.08 7.88 -8.63
N ASP A 79 -14.46 6.83 -9.35
CA ASP A 79 -15.84 6.32 -9.36
C ASP A 79 -16.21 5.71 -8.01
N ALA A 80 -15.26 5.04 -7.36
CA ALA A 80 -15.45 4.43 -6.05
C ALA A 80 -15.44 5.43 -4.87
N LYS A 81 -15.25 6.74 -5.13
CA LYS A 81 -15.10 7.80 -4.11
C LYS A 81 -14.07 7.43 -3.01
N LEU A 82 -13.06 6.64 -3.36
CA LEU A 82 -12.03 6.18 -2.45
C LEU A 82 -10.78 7.06 -2.61
N SER A 83 -10.54 7.94 -1.64
CA SER A 83 -9.32 8.74 -1.56
C SER A 83 -8.25 7.97 -0.78
N ARG A 84 -7.66 6.97 -1.44
CA ARG A 84 -6.49 6.26 -0.91
C ARG A 84 -5.25 6.64 -1.72
N PRO A 85 -4.14 7.00 -1.04
CA PRO A 85 -2.87 7.22 -1.72
C PRO A 85 -2.40 5.91 -2.36
N PHE A 86 -1.72 6.02 -3.50
CA PHE A 86 -1.19 4.87 -4.25
C PHE A 86 -2.27 3.82 -4.56
N CYS A 87 -3.34 4.21 -5.25
CA CYS A 87 -4.39 3.31 -5.73
C CYS A 87 -4.61 3.54 -7.23
N ASN A 88 -4.53 2.48 -8.03
CA ASN A 88 -4.69 2.58 -9.49
C ASN A 88 -6.09 2.14 -9.93
N PHE A 89 -6.65 1.13 -9.28
CA PHE A 89 -7.97 0.60 -9.57
C PHE A 89 -8.59 0.02 -8.30
N VAL A 90 -9.91 -0.18 -8.31
CA VAL A 90 -10.63 -0.80 -7.20
C VAL A 90 -11.32 -2.04 -7.76
N ALA A 91 -11.09 -3.18 -7.11
CA ALA A 91 -11.70 -4.44 -7.48
C ALA A 91 -12.46 -5.01 -6.27
N ASN A 92 -13.73 -5.35 -6.45
CA ASN A 92 -14.60 -5.85 -5.38
C ASN A 92 -14.61 -4.95 -4.13
N GLY A 93 -14.60 -3.63 -4.34
CA GLY A 93 -14.52 -2.62 -3.26
C GLY A 93 -13.16 -2.51 -2.57
N VAL A 94 -12.16 -3.30 -2.96
CA VAL A 94 -10.81 -3.26 -2.41
C VAL A 94 -9.91 -2.37 -3.28
N PRO A 95 -9.29 -1.32 -2.71
CA PRO A 95 -8.35 -0.46 -3.40
C PRO A 95 -7.07 -1.25 -3.69
N MET A 96 -6.65 -1.25 -4.95
CA MET A 96 -5.52 -2.02 -5.43
C MET A 96 -4.56 -1.14 -6.23
N TYR A 97 -3.29 -1.49 -6.12
CA TYR A 97 -2.21 -0.80 -6.80
C TYR A 97 -1.23 -1.81 -7.36
N ILE A 98 -1.00 -1.68 -8.65
CA ILE A 98 -0.08 -2.51 -9.40
C ILE A 98 0.95 -1.62 -10.09
N HIS A 99 2.21 -2.04 -10.04
CA HIS A 99 3.22 -1.48 -10.92
C HIS A 99 3.05 -2.09 -12.31
N GLY A 100 2.62 -1.29 -13.29
CA GLY A 100 2.42 -1.76 -14.67
C GLY A 100 3.70 -2.27 -15.35
N GLU A 101 4.86 -1.88 -14.83
CA GLU A 101 6.17 -2.33 -15.31
C GLU A 101 6.45 -3.81 -15.01
N LEU A 102 5.92 -4.32 -13.89
CA LEU A 102 6.09 -5.71 -13.42
C LEU A 102 5.08 -6.68 -14.04
N PHE A 103 4.14 -6.17 -14.85
CA PHE A 103 3.07 -6.97 -15.42
C PHE A 103 3.37 -7.29 -16.88
N ASP A 104 3.49 -8.59 -17.20
CA ASP A 104 3.86 -9.08 -18.54
C ASP A 104 2.75 -8.80 -19.56
N ASP A 105 1.48 -9.05 -19.19
CA ASP A 105 0.33 -8.93 -20.08
C ASP A 105 -0.19 -7.48 -20.17
N LYS A 106 0.44 -6.68 -21.05
CA LYS A 106 0.07 -5.27 -21.27
C LYS A 106 -1.38 -5.07 -21.70
N ALA A 107 -1.96 -6.01 -22.44
CA ALA A 107 -3.37 -5.94 -22.86
C ALA A 107 -4.33 -6.02 -21.66
N ILE A 108 -4.04 -6.87 -20.68
CA ILE A 108 -4.84 -7.01 -19.45
C ILE A 108 -4.59 -5.80 -18.55
N LEU A 109 -3.34 -5.34 -18.44
CA LEU A 109 -3.00 -4.14 -17.68
C LEU A 109 -3.79 -2.91 -18.15
N LYS A 110 -3.91 -2.71 -19.47
CA LYS A 110 -4.72 -1.63 -20.03
C LYS A 110 -6.19 -1.71 -19.61
N LYS A 111 -6.75 -2.93 -19.55
CA LYS A 111 -8.12 -3.15 -19.08
C LYS A 111 -8.27 -2.92 -17.57
N LEU A 112 -7.28 -3.34 -16.77
CA LEU A 112 -7.29 -3.15 -15.31
C LEU A 112 -7.17 -1.68 -14.91
N LEU A 113 -6.30 -0.92 -15.58
CA LEU A 113 -6.06 0.48 -15.24
C LEU A 113 -7.11 1.44 -15.82
N LEU A 114 -7.97 0.96 -16.73
CA LEU A 114 -9.00 1.75 -17.43
C LEU A 114 -8.45 3.05 -18.07
N ARG A 115 -7.15 3.07 -18.41
CA ARG A 115 -6.44 4.22 -18.97
C ARG A 115 -5.38 3.78 -19.98
N PRO A 116 -4.92 4.66 -20.88
CA PRO A 116 -3.77 4.36 -21.72
C PRO A 116 -2.51 4.11 -20.88
N LEU A 117 -1.72 3.11 -21.29
CA LEU A 117 -0.45 2.77 -20.66
C LEU A 117 0.57 3.88 -20.90
N THR A 118 1.29 4.24 -19.86
CA THR A 118 2.42 5.16 -19.91
C THR A 118 3.62 4.51 -20.60
N LYS A 119 4.55 5.30 -21.15
CA LYS A 119 5.71 4.78 -21.91
C LYS A 119 6.54 3.77 -21.09
N SER A 120 6.78 4.07 -19.82
CA SER A 120 7.50 3.16 -18.90
C SER A 120 6.77 1.83 -18.67
N GLU A 121 5.44 1.84 -18.58
CA GLU A 121 4.63 0.61 -18.43
C GLU A 121 4.62 -0.23 -19.72
N GLN A 122 4.81 0.39 -20.88
CA GLN A 122 4.92 -0.29 -22.17
C GLN A 122 6.31 -0.89 -22.39
N GLU A 123 7.36 -0.15 -22.04
CA GLU A 123 8.77 -0.57 -22.15
C GLU A 123 9.11 -1.66 -21.12
N GLY A 124 8.36 -1.75 -20.02
CA GLY A 124 8.62 -2.69 -18.94
C GLY A 124 9.86 -2.31 -18.14
N ARG A 125 10.09 -2.99 -17.02
CA ARG A 125 11.30 -2.75 -16.22
C ARG A 125 12.51 -3.27 -17.00
N SER A 126 13.16 -2.38 -17.75
CA SER A 126 14.51 -2.62 -18.26
C SER A 126 15.42 -2.67 -17.03
N GLU A 127 15.92 -3.85 -16.68
CA GLU A 127 16.95 -4.01 -15.67
C GLU A 127 18.20 -3.26 -16.16
N GLY A 128 18.32 -1.98 -15.78
CA GLY A 128 19.59 -1.27 -15.81
C GLY A 128 20.52 -1.93 -14.80
N GLY A 129 21.63 -2.48 -15.29
CA GLY A 129 22.60 -3.27 -14.55
C GLY A 129 23.38 -2.52 -13.48
#